data_AF-A0A3D1F7L4-F1
#
_entry.id   AF-A0A3D1F7L4-F1
#
_cell.length_a   1.000
_cell.length_b   1.000
_cell.length_c   1.000
_cell.angle_alpha   90.00
_cell.angle_beta   90.00
_cell.angle_gamma   90.00
#
_symmetry.space_group_name_H-M   'P 1'
#
loop_
_entity.id
_entity.type
_entity.pdbx_description
1 polymer ?
#
loop_
_entity_poly.entity_id
_entity_poly.type
_entity_poly.pdbx_seq_one_letter_code
_entity_poly.pdbx_strand_id
1 'polypeptide(L)'
;RIKRELIMVNRQVWPMREVLRQLQHEDVTSELMSDMTRTYLRDVYDHAVQIIEIVETYRDLASGLADMHMTVVSNRMNEVMKVLTIFASIFIPITFIAGVYGMNFDNIPELHYKNGYFVFWGIIITVTVSMLGMFKYKKWL
;
A
#
# COMPACT_ATOMS: atom_id res chain seq x y z
N ARG A 1 -5.78 -0.87 15.05
CA ARG A 1 -6.44 -0.42 16.30
C ARG A 1 -7.94 -0.20 16.08
N ILE A 2 -8.34 0.71 15.17
CA ILE A 2 -9.75 0.99 14.82
C ILE A 2 -10.56 -0.28 14.53
N LYS A 3 -10.05 -1.19 13.68
CA LYS A 3 -10.73 -2.48 13.40
C LYS A 3 -11.04 -3.30 14.66
N ARG A 4 -10.15 -3.27 15.67
CA ARG A 4 -10.33 -3.97 16.94
C ARG A 4 -11.39 -3.29 17.82
N GLU A 5 -11.41 -1.96 17.84
CA GLU A 5 -12.42 -1.17 18.55
C GLU A 5 -13.81 -1.38 17.92
N LEU A 6 -13.92 -1.39 16.59
CA LEU A 6 -15.17 -1.70 15.87
C LEU A 6 -15.70 -3.11 16.18
N ILE A 7 -14.80 -4.11 16.29
CA ILE A 7 -15.17 -5.47 16.69
C ILE A 7 -15.72 -5.49 18.14
N MET A 8 -15.11 -4.73 19.05
CA MET A 8 -15.59 -4.62 20.43
C MET A 8 -16.99 -3.99 20.48
N VAL A 9 -17.23 -2.91 19.73
CA VAL A 9 -18.55 -2.27 19.64
C VAL A 9 -19.58 -3.26 19.09
N ASN A 10 -19.29 -3.92 17.97
CA ASN A 10 -20.23 -4.88 17.38
C ASN A 10 -20.60 -6.00 18.38
N ARG A 11 -19.61 -6.54 19.09
CA ARG A 11 -19.81 -7.58 20.12
C ARG A 11 -20.68 -7.13 21.30
N GLN A 12 -20.78 -5.83 21.57
CA GLN A 12 -21.64 -5.27 22.62
C GLN A 12 -23.05 -4.91 22.12
N VAL A 13 -23.15 -4.37 20.90
CA VAL A 13 -24.43 -3.94 20.33
C VAL A 13 -25.28 -5.13 19.89
N TRP A 14 -24.68 -6.23 19.43
CA TRP A 14 -25.42 -7.42 18.97
C TRP A 14 -26.27 -8.08 20.08
N PRO A 15 -25.72 -8.34 21.29
CA PRO A 15 -26.53 -8.81 22.42
C PRO A 15 -27.58 -7.80 22.87
N MET A 16 -27.28 -6.50 22.83
CA MET A 16 -28.23 -5.45 23.20
C MET A 16 -29.44 -5.43 22.26
N ARG A 17 -29.22 -5.59 20.95
CA ARG A 17 -30.31 -5.76 19.97
C ARG A 17 -31.18 -6.97 20.29
N GLU A 18 -30.58 -8.09 20.71
CA GLU A 18 -31.33 -9.29 21.05
C GLU A 18 -32.19 -9.11 22.32
N VAL A 19 -31.66 -8.43 23.34
CA VAL A 19 -32.42 -8.09 24.55
C VAL A 19 -33.58 -7.15 24.20
N LEU A 20 -33.34 -6.11 23.39
CA LEU A 20 -34.39 -5.20 22.90
C LEU A 20 -35.48 -5.94 22.11
N ARG A 21 -35.08 -6.93 21.29
CA ARG A 21 -36.01 -7.80 20.54
C ARG A 21 -36.89 -8.65 21.47
N GLN A 22 -36.30 -9.20 22.53
CA GLN A 22 -37.04 -9.99 23.52
C GLN A 22 -38.02 -9.12 24.32
N LEU A 23 -37.61 -7.90 24.68
CA LEU A 23 -38.48 -6.94 25.38
C LEU A 23 -39.67 -6.47 24.53
N GLN A 24 -39.59 -6.59 23.19
CA GLN A 24 -40.71 -6.31 22.29
C GLN A 24 -41.75 -7.45 22.19
N HIS A 25 -41.45 -8.67 22.65
CA HIS A 25 -42.42 -9.77 22.61
C HIS A 25 -43.59 -9.53 23.56
N GLU A 26 -44.80 -9.81 23.08
CA GLU A 26 -46.08 -9.53 23.75
C GLU A 26 -46.25 -10.22 25.11
N ASP A 27 -45.65 -11.41 25.28
CA ASP A 27 -45.73 -12.19 26.51
C ASP A 27 -45.09 -11.50 27.74
N VAL A 28 -44.14 -10.58 27.53
CA VAL A 28 -43.44 -9.83 28.60
C VAL A 28 -44.07 -8.45 28.83
N THR A 29 -44.73 -7.89 27.81
CA THR A 29 -45.17 -6.49 27.80
C THR A 29 -46.62 -6.28 28.24
N SER A 30 -47.48 -7.30 28.16
CA SER A 30 -48.94 -7.11 28.34
C SER A 30 -49.41 -6.75 29.75
N GLU A 31 -48.65 -7.10 30.80
CA GLU A 31 -49.00 -6.75 32.20
C GLU A 31 -48.20 -5.58 32.79
N LEU A 32 -47.05 -5.19 32.19
CA LEU A 32 -46.06 -4.30 32.83
C LEU A 32 -45.75 -3.00 32.07
N MET A 33 -46.18 -2.83 30.81
CA MET A 33 -45.75 -1.70 29.97
C MET A 33 -46.92 -1.00 29.27
N SER A 34 -46.89 0.34 29.22
CA SER A 34 -47.86 1.12 28.45
C SER A 34 -47.50 1.19 26.96
N ASP A 35 -48.48 1.50 26.11
CA ASP A 35 -48.29 1.67 24.66
C ASP A 35 -47.20 2.70 24.29
N MET A 36 -47.03 3.73 25.13
CA MET A 36 -45.96 4.72 24.96
C MET A 36 -44.59 4.09 25.14
N THR A 37 -44.39 3.28 26.19
CA THR A 37 -43.12 2.60 26.44
C THR A 37 -42.77 1.61 25.33
N ARG A 38 -43.78 0.95 24.74
CA ARG A 38 -43.64 0.07 23.58
C ARG A 38 -43.09 0.80 22.35
N THR A 39 -43.61 2.01 22.12
CA THR A 39 -43.19 2.86 20.99
C THR A 39 -41.74 3.31 21.15
N TYR A 40 -41.33 3.77 22.34
CA TYR A 40 -39.94 4.13 22.61
C TYR A 40 -38.98 2.94 22.52
N LEU A 41 -39.41 1.75 22.94
CA LEU A 41 -38.59 0.54 22.83
C LEU A 41 -38.35 0.12 21.38
N ARG A 42 -39.34 0.34 20.49
CA ARG A 42 -39.19 0.13 19.05
C ARG A 42 -38.13 1.07 18.45
N ASP A 43 -38.20 2.35 18.79
CA ASP A 43 -37.21 3.34 18.34
C ASP A 43 -35.77 2.99 18.79
N VAL A 44 -35.59 2.55 20.04
CA VAL A 44 -34.26 2.11 20.53
C VAL A 44 -33.77 0.85 19.82
N TYR A 45 -34.66 -0.08 19.47
CA TYR A 45 -34.32 -1.25 18.67
C TYR A 45 -33.87 -0.85 17.26
N ASP A 46 -34.60 0.05 16.60
CA ASP A 46 -34.27 0.54 15.26
C ASP A 46 -32.90 1.23 15.27
N HIS A 47 -32.62 2.07 16.29
CA HIS A 47 -31.29 2.65 16.50
C HIS A 47 -30.20 1.59 16.72
N ALA A 48 -30.48 0.52 17.48
CA ALA A 48 -29.51 -0.56 17.67
C ALA A 48 -29.18 -1.29 16.36
N VAL A 49 -30.18 -1.51 15.49
CA VAL A 49 -29.99 -2.07 14.15
C VAL A 49 -29.14 -1.13 13.29
N GLN A 50 -29.48 0.16 13.26
CA GLN A 50 -28.73 1.17 12.50
C GLN A 50 -27.26 1.25 12.94
N ILE A 51 -26.99 1.19 14.24
CA ILE A 51 -25.61 1.19 14.75
C ILE A 51 -24.83 -0.04 14.26
N ILE A 52 -25.46 -1.21 14.21
CA ILE A 52 -24.81 -2.43 13.70
C ILE A 52 -24.40 -2.25 12.24
N GLU A 53 -25.29 -1.72 11.40
CA GLU A 53 -25.02 -1.45 9.98
C GLU A 53 -23.89 -0.43 9.79
N ILE A 54 -23.87 0.64 10.58
CA ILE A 54 -22.81 1.66 10.56
C ILE A 54 -21.47 1.04 10.97
N VAL A 55 -21.45 0.21 12.01
CA VAL A 55 -20.22 -0.46 12.49
C VAL A 55 -19.68 -1.42 11.45
N GLU A 56 -20.55 -2.15 10.74
CA GLU A 56 -20.18 -3.02 9.64
C GLU A 56 -19.60 -2.23 8.47
N THR A 57 -20.25 -1.14 8.07
CA THR A 57 -19.76 -0.21 7.04
C THR A 57 -18.38 0.34 7.39
N TYR A 58 -18.18 0.79 8.63
CA TYR A 58 -16.87 1.26 9.08
C TYR A 58 -15.82 0.15 9.12
N ARG A 59 -16.20 -1.09 9.37
CA ARG A 59 -15.28 -2.23 9.34
C ARG A 59 -14.75 -2.46 7.93
N ASP A 60 -15.63 -2.38 6.94
CA ASP A 60 -15.29 -2.56 5.53
C ASP A 60 -14.42 -1.41 5.02
N LEU A 61 -14.76 -0.16 5.37
CA LEU A 61 -13.92 1.00 5.09
C LEU A 61 -12.54 0.92 5.75
N ALA A 62 -12.46 0.50 7.02
CA ALA A 62 -11.20 0.33 7.72
C ALA A 62 -10.33 -0.77 7.07
N SER A 63 -10.95 -1.82 6.55
CA SER A 63 -10.28 -2.86 5.78
C SER A 63 -9.75 -2.31 4.45
N GLY A 64 -10.59 -1.59 3.69
CA GLY A 64 -10.18 -0.96 2.43
C GLY A 64 -9.05 0.06 2.60
N LEU A 65 -9.04 0.81 3.72
CA LEU A 65 -7.94 1.72 4.07
C LEU A 65 -6.61 0.97 4.31
N ALA A 66 -6.65 -0.18 4.97
CA ALA A 66 -5.45 -0.99 5.18
C ALA A 66 -4.88 -1.52 3.86
N ASP A 67 -5.75 -1.99 2.96
CA ASP A 67 -5.35 -2.49 1.65
C ASP A 67 -4.81 -1.36 0.75
N MET A 68 -5.44 -0.18 0.79
CA MET A 68 -4.94 1.01 0.11
C MET A 68 -3.58 1.44 0.67
N HIS A 69 -3.40 1.44 1.99
CA HIS A 69 -2.11 1.75 2.60
C HIS A 69 -1.01 0.79 2.14
N MET A 70 -1.30 -0.52 2.12
CA MET A 70 -0.36 -1.52 1.59
C MET A 70 -0.03 -1.27 0.11
N THR A 71 -1.01 -0.86 -0.70
CA THR A 71 -0.81 -0.49 -2.10
C THR A 71 0.10 0.73 -2.23
N VAL A 72 -0.10 1.77 -1.41
CA VAL A 72 0.75 2.97 -1.40
C VAL A 72 2.19 2.61 -1.01
N VAL A 73 2.37 1.78 0.02
CA VAL A 73 3.71 1.32 0.45
C VAL A 73 4.38 0.51 -0.66
N SER A 74 3.66 -0.39 -1.32
CA SER A 74 4.18 -1.16 -2.45
C SER A 74 4.58 -0.27 -3.63
N ASN A 75 3.76 0.74 -3.96
CA ASN A 75 4.08 1.71 -5.01
C ASN A 75 5.33 2.51 -4.67
N ARG A 76 5.46 2.98 -3.43
CA ARG A 76 6.67 3.66 -2.97
C ARG A 76 7.89 2.76 -3.05
N MET A 77 7.77 1.49 -2.67
CA MET A 77 8.85 0.52 -2.81
C MET A 77 9.24 0.33 -4.28
N ASN A 78 8.26 0.22 -5.18
CA ASN A 78 8.52 0.13 -6.62
C ASN A 78 9.25 1.37 -7.15
N GLU A 79 8.89 2.58 -6.70
CA GLU A 79 9.60 3.80 -7.06
C GLU A 79 11.05 3.81 -6.55
N VAL A 80 11.26 3.46 -5.28
CA VAL A 80 12.62 3.36 -4.71
C VAL A 80 13.46 2.33 -5.48
N MET A 81 12.89 1.16 -5.79
CA MET A 81 13.56 0.11 -6.56
C MET A 81 13.87 0.54 -7.99
N LYS A 82 12.97 1.29 -8.65
CA LYS A 82 13.25 1.88 -9.97
C LYS A 82 14.45 2.81 -9.92
N VAL A 83 14.47 3.73 -8.95
CA VAL A 83 15.59 4.69 -8.80
C VAL A 83 16.90 3.94 -8.59
N LEU A 84 16.94 2.99 -7.65
CA LEU A 84 18.14 2.18 -7.39
C LEU A 84 18.60 1.40 -8.63
N THR A 85 17.66 0.82 -9.38
CA THR A 85 17.96 0.05 -10.60
C THR A 85 18.51 0.94 -11.71
N ILE A 86 17.96 2.14 -11.88
CA ILE A 86 18.46 3.12 -12.86
C ILE A 86 19.92 3.47 -12.52
N PHE A 87 20.22 3.82 -11.27
CA PHE A 87 21.59 4.09 -10.84
C PHE A 87 22.50 2.87 -11.07
N ALA A 88 22.12 1.69 -10.59
CA ALA A 88 22.93 0.48 -10.74
C ALA A 88 23.20 0.13 -12.21
N SER A 89 22.19 0.21 -13.08
CA SER A 89 22.33 -0.11 -14.50
C SER A 89 23.28 0.81 -15.26
N ILE A 90 23.45 2.05 -14.81
CA ILE A 90 24.42 3.01 -15.35
C ILE A 90 25.82 2.73 -14.78
N PHE A 91 25.91 2.56 -13.45
CA PHE A 91 27.20 2.40 -12.78
C PHE A 91 27.87 1.05 -13.05
N ILE A 92 27.13 -0.05 -13.12
CA ILE A 92 27.70 -1.40 -13.33
C ILE A 92 28.57 -1.49 -14.60
N PRO A 93 28.09 -1.13 -15.81
CA PRO A 93 28.92 -1.21 -17.02
C PRO A 93 30.07 -0.20 -16.99
N ILE A 94 29.87 1.00 -16.45
CA ILE A 94 30.93 2.01 -16.33
C ILE A 94 32.05 1.50 -15.43
N THR A 95 31.71 1.00 -14.24
CA THR A 95 32.66 0.46 -13.27
C THR A 95 33.35 -0.80 -13.82
N PHE A 96 32.64 -1.64 -14.55
CA PHE A 96 33.24 -2.80 -15.21
C PHE A 96 34.29 -2.38 -16.23
N ILE A 97 33.97 -1.43 -17.11
CA ILE A 97 34.90 -0.91 -18.12
C ILE A 97 36.10 -0.25 -17.44
N ALA A 98 35.89 0.60 -16.43
CA ALA A 98 36.97 1.21 -15.66
C ALA A 98 37.83 0.17 -14.94
N GLY A 99 37.21 -0.89 -14.41
CA GLY A 99 37.89 -2.02 -13.79
C GLY A 99 38.80 -2.75 -14.76
N VAL A 100 38.32 -3.05 -15.97
CA VAL A 100 39.11 -3.70 -17.03
C VAL A 100 40.34 -2.86 -17.41
N TYR A 101 40.15 -1.55 -17.63
CA TYR A 101 41.27 -0.64 -17.94
C TYR A 101 42.17 -0.34 -16.73
N GLY A 102 41.72 -0.64 -15.51
CA GLY A 102 42.51 -0.54 -14.28
C GLY A 102 43.29 -1.81 -13.95
N MET A 103 43.18 -2.87 -14.74
CA MET A 103 43.96 -4.10 -14.54
C MET A 103 45.41 -3.91 -15.01
N ASN A 104 46.38 -4.37 -14.22
CA ASN A 104 47.82 -4.28 -14.54
C ASN A 104 48.25 -5.32 -15.59
N PHE A 105 47.67 -5.29 -16.78
CA PHE A 105 48.13 -6.11 -17.91
C PHE A 105 49.14 -5.33 -18.75
N ASP A 106 50.30 -5.96 -19.03
CA ASP A 106 51.38 -5.34 -19.81
C ASP A 106 51.01 -5.05 -21.28
N ASN A 107 50.01 -5.73 -21.83
CA ASN A 107 49.69 -5.67 -23.26
C ASN A 107 48.19 -5.42 -23.48
N ILE A 108 47.69 -4.28 -23.02
CA ILE A 108 46.35 -3.78 -23.38
C ILE A 108 46.50 -2.98 -24.69
N PRO A 109 46.06 -3.51 -25.85
CA PRO A 109 46.30 -2.89 -27.15
C PRO A 109 45.70 -1.48 -27.26
N GLU A 110 44.61 -1.19 -26.53
CA GLU A 110 43.96 0.12 -26.51
C GLU A 110 44.75 1.19 -25.74
N LEU A 111 45.69 0.81 -24.86
CA LEU A 111 46.43 1.75 -24.00
C LEU A 111 47.48 2.57 -24.77
N HIS A 112 48.09 1.96 -25.78
CA HIS A 112 49.07 2.61 -26.67
C HIS A 112 48.43 3.37 -27.83
N TYR A 113 47.10 3.34 -27.94
CA TYR A 113 46.38 4.06 -28.97
C TYR A 113 46.34 5.56 -28.64
N LYS A 114 46.82 6.41 -29.56
CA LYS A 114 46.93 7.88 -29.36
C LYS A 114 45.62 8.54 -28.92
N ASN A 115 44.48 7.99 -29.34
CA ASN A 115 43.15 8.50 -29.01
C ASN A 115 42.37 7.57 -28.04
N GLY A 116 43.01 6.60 -27.40
CA GLY A 116 42.35 5.59 -26.55
C GLY A 116 41.51 6.21 -25.42
N TYR A 117 42.03 7.27 -24.80
CA TYR A 117 41.30 8.03 -23.77
C TYR A 117 39.99 8.66 -24.28
N PHE A 118 40.01 9.22 -25.49
CA PHE A 118 38.81 9.83 -26.08
C PHE A 118 37.79 8.76 -26.52
N VAL A 119 38.26 7.63 -27.06
CA VAL A 119 37.41 6.49 -27.43
C VAL A 119 36.72 5.90 -26.19
N PHE A 120 37.46 5.73 -25.09
CA PHE A 120 36.93 5.27 -23.81
C PHE A 120 35.78 6.15 -23.30
N TRP A 121 35.98 7.48 -23.26
CA TRP A 121 34.93 8.42 -22.88
C TRP A 121 33.74 8.40 -23.85
N GLY A 122 34.00 8.24 -25.15
CA GLY A 122 32.96 8.06 -26.17
C GLY A 122 32.07 6.85 -25.89
N ILE A 123 32.66 5.71 -25.53
CA ILE A 123 31.93 4.48 -25.18
C ILE A 123 31.10 4.70 -23.91
N ILE A 124 31.69 5.25 -22.84
CA ILE A 124 30.98 5.50 -21.58
C ILE A 124 29.78 6.43 -21.78
N ILE A 125 29.97 7.54 -22.50
CA ILE A 125 28.90 8.50 -22.78
C ILE A 125 27.82 7.83 -23.61
N THR A 126 28.19 7.07 -24.64
CA THR A 126 27.23 6.37 -25.50
C THR A 126 26.39 5.37 -24.71
N VAL A 127 27.00 4.54 -23.87
CA VAL A 127 26.30 3.56 -23.01
C VAL A 127 25.39 4.25 -22.00
N THR A 128 25.85 5.34 -21.39
CA THR A 128 25.06 6.12 -20.42
C THR A 128 23.83 6.72 -21.09
N VAL A 129 24.02 7.37 -22.25
CA VAL A 129 22.92 8.01 -23.00
C VAL A 129 21.94 6.97 -23.53
N SER A 130 22.42 5.82 -24.02
CA SER A 130 21.54 4.74 -24.50
C SER A 130 20.68 4.17 -23.37
N MET A 131 21.25 3.97 -22.19
CA MET A 131 20.50 3.51 -21.00
C MET A 131 19.47 4.54 -20.55
N LEU A 132 19.84 5.82 -20.45
CA LEU A 132 18.91 6.89 -20.10
C LEU A 132 17.78 7.02 -21.12
N GLY A 133 18.08 6.90 -22.41
CA GLY A 133 17.08 6.88 -23.48
C GLY A 133 16.10 5.71 -23.34
N MET A 134 16.60 4.51 -23.02
CA MET A 134 15.76 3.34 -22.78
C MET A 134 14.84 3.52 -21.57
N PHE A 135 15.34 4.05 -20.45
CA PHE A 135 14.53 4.29 -19.25
C PHE A 135 13.46 5.34 -19.46
N LYS A 136 13.78 6.41 -20.21
CA LYS A 136 12.81 7.43 -20.61
C LYS A 136 11.72 6.84 -21.51
N TYR A 137 12.08 6.01 -22.49
CA TYR A 137 11.11 5.32 -23.35
C TYR A 137 10.18 4.39 -22.56
N LYS A 138 10.72 3.68 -21.56
CA LYS A 138 9.93 2.80 -20.69
C LYS A 138 9.08 3.53 -19.64
N LYS A 139 9.10 4.87 -19.58
CA LYS A 139 8.43 5.69 -18.55
C LYS A 139 8.86 5.34 -17.12
N TRP A 140 10.11 4.91 -16.96
CA TRP A 140 10.70 4.68 -15.63
C TRP A 140 11.37 5.94 -15.09
N LEU A 141 11.48 6.95 -15.96
CA LEU A 141 12.06 8.27 -15.76
C LEU A 141 11.04 9.33 -16.19
#